data_AF-A0A1I2V946-F1
#
_entry.id   AF-A0A1I2V946-F1
#
_cell.length_a   1.000
_cell.length_b   1.000
_cell.length_c   1.000
_cell.angle_alpha   90.00
_cell.angle_beta   90.00
_cell.angle_gamma   90.00
#
_symmetry.space_group_name_H-M   'P 1'
#
loop_
_entity.id
_entity.type
_entity.pdbx_description
1 polymer ?
#
loop_
_entity_poly.entity_id
_entity_poly.type
_entity_poly.pdbx_seq_one_letter_code
_entity_poly.pdbx_strand_id
1 'polypeptide(L)'
;MMAKVLRILATIIACLITVVCAFYTDKNNQAALYSPFLFIVVIILTNLDQVRVNKLKALGLGLMLALPVFFISALAVVAFTKIVKDAQLGIVLGSALSAGLLFLVNSLYFNIRSFKACLAITAVLGGIAPFVAQFFRLYLPGINSSAGLVEDPALFFICWQVLVGLGISIGIWVKAD
;
A
#
# COMPACT_ATOMS: atom_id res chain seq x y z
N MET A 1 -5.20 6.46 -24.20
CA MET A 1 -4.14 6.68 -23.19
C MET A 1 -4.66 7.52 -22.01
N MET A 2 -5.30 8.66 -22.28
CA MET A 2 -5.84 9.59 -21.27
C MET A 2 -6.81 8.96 -20.24
N ALA A 3 -7.75 8.12 -20.68
CA ALA A 3 -8.68 7.43 -19.77
C ALA A 3 -8.00 6.47 -18.77
N LYS A 4 -6.81 5.94 -19.11
CA LYS A 4 -6.05 5.04 -18.23
C LYS A 4 -5.32 5.83 -17.15
N VAL A 5 -4.70 6.96 -17.53
CA VAL A 5 -4.03 7.88 -16.59
C VAL A 5 -5.04 8.45 -15.60
N LEU A 6 -6.23 8.82 -16.06
CA LEU A 6 -7.30 9.32 -15.19
C LEU A 6 -7.72 8.29 -14.13
N ARG A 7 -7.75 6.99 -14.49
CA ARG A 7 -8.09 5.92 -13.55
C ARG A 7 -7.00 5.65 -12.53
N ILE A 8 -5.73 5.66 -12.96
CA ILE A 8 -4.59 5.57 -12.04
C ILE A 8 -4.65 6.73 -11.03
N LEU A 9 -4.89 7.96 -11.51
CA LEU A 9 -5.07 9.13 -10.65
C LEU A 9 -6.27 8.98 -9.71
N ALA A 10 -7.41 8.48 -10.20
CA ALA A 10 -8.59 8.25 -9.37
C ALA A 10 -8.33 7.23 -8.26
N THR A 11 -7.61 6.14 -8.54
CA THR A 11 -7.22 5.18 -7.50
C THR A 11 -6.29 5.84 -6.47
N ILE A 12 -5.29 6.62 -6.89
CA ILE A 12 -4.39 7.33 -5.98
C ILE A 12 -5.15 8.32 -5.10
N ILE A 13 -6.03 9.13 -5.70
CA ILE A 13 -6.85 10.11 -4.97
C ILE A 13 -7.78 9.39 -3.99
N ALA A 14 -8.42 8.31 -4.40
CA ALA A 14 -9.30 7.55 -3.51
C ALA A 14 -8.50 6.94 -2.35
N CYS A 15 -7.31 6.39 -2.60
CA CYS A 15 -6.42 5.89 -1.57
C CYS A 15 -6.01 7.02 -0.60
N LEU A 16 -5.68 8.21 -1.12
CA LEU A 16 -5.35 9.38 -0.32
C LEU A 16 -6.54 9.84 0.55
N ILE A 17 -7.74 9.92 -0.02
CA ILE A 17 -8.96 10.33 0.70
C ILE A 17 -9.29 9.34 1.80
N THR A 18 -9.27 8.04 1.50
CA THR A 18 -9.55 6.99 2.48
C THR A 18 -8.58 7.04 3.66
N VAL A 19 -7.32 7.35 3.37
CA VAL A 19 -6.32 7.57 4.40
C VAL A 19 -6.63 8.82 5.22
N VAL A 20 -6.89 9.97 4.58
CA VAL A 20 -7.23 11.22 5.29
C VAL A 20 -8.45 11.01 6.19
N CYS A 21 -9.50 10.36 5.68
CA CYS A 21 -10.69 10.04 6.45
C CYS A 21 -10.38 9.11 7.63
N ALA A 22 -9.61 8.03 7.40
CA ALA A 22 -9.20 7.11 8.46
C ALA A 22 -8.48 7.85 9.59
N PHE A 23 -7.62 8.81 9.29
CA PHE A 23 -6.89 9.58 10.30
C PHE A 23 -7.72 10.65 11.00
N TYR A 24 -8.53 11.40 10.26
CA TYR A 24 -9.35 12.47 10.85
C TYR A 24 -10.45 11.94 11.77
N THR A 25 -10.87 10.69 11.57
CA THR A 25 -11.94 10.04 12.35
C THR A 25 -11.41 9.21 13.52
N ASP A 26 -10.10 8.99 13.58
CA ASP A 26 -9.50 8.08 14.54
C ASP A 26 -8.96 8.84 15.75
N LYS A 27 -9.77 8.88 16.81
CA LYS A 27 -9.36 9.46 18.09
C LYS A 27 -8.44 8.54 18.91
N ASN A 28 -8.28 7.28 18.49
CA ASN A 28 -7.63 6.22 19.29
C ASN A 28 -6.40 5.59 18.61
N ASN A 29 -5.86 6.19 17.53
CA ASN A 29 -4.72 5.67 16.76
C ASN A 29 -4.89 4.24 16.23
N GLN A 30 -6.12 3.77 16.02
CA GLN A 30 -6.43 2.48 15.41
C GLN A 30 -6.44 2.49 13.87
N ALA A 31 -6.32 3.65 13.22
CA ALA A 31 -6.30 3.86 11.78
C ALA A 31 -5.20 3.08 11.09
N ALA A 32 -4.06 2.93 11.75
CA ALA A 32 -2.97 2.08 11.27
C ALA A 32 -3.43 0.63 11.07
N LEU A 33 -4.32 0.10 11.91
CA LEU A 33 -4.77 -1.30 11.87
C LEU A 33 -5.82 -1.56 10.79
N TYR A 34 -6.79 -0.67 10.61
CA TYR A 34 -7.87 -0.88 9.63
C TYR A 34 -7.58 -0.28 8.24
N SER A 35 -6.59 0.61 8.11
CA SER A 35 -6.24 1.23 6.84
C SER A 35 -5.88 0.23 5.72
N PRO A 36 -5.17 -0.90 5.96
CA PRO A 36 -4.91 -1.88 4.89
C PRO A 36 -6.19 -2.50 4.33
N PHE A 37 -7.22 -2.66 5.16
CA PHE A 37 -8.52 -3.20 4.75
C PHE A 37 -9.30 -2.19 3.90
N LEU A 38 -9.38 -0.94 4.37
CA LEU A 38 -10.02 0.13 3.60
C LEU A 38 -9.35 0.32 2.25
N PHE A 39 -8.03 0.20 2.22
CA PHE A 39 -7.24 0.34 1.00
C PHE A 39 -7.52 -0.75 -0.04
N ILE A 40 -7.67 -2.01 0.37
CA ILE A 40 -8.07 -3.10 -0.53
C ILE A 40 -9.47 -2.86 -1.10
N VAL A 41 -10.40 -2.38 -0.27
CA VAL A 41 -11.74 -1.99 -0.73
C VAL A 41 -11.65 -0.91 -1.80
N VAL A 42 -10.84 0.13 -1.59
CA VAL A 42 -10.65 1.23 -2.55
C VAL A 42 -10.05 0.75 -3.87
N ILE A 43 -9.01 -0.08 -3.83
CA ILE A 43 -8.41 -0.63 -5.05
C ILE A 43 -9.44 -1.43 -5.85
N ILE A 44 -10.24 -2.27 -5.18
CA ILE A 44 -11.29 -3.07 -5.84
C ILE A 44 -12.38 -2.18 -6.42
N LEU A 45 -12.88 -1.21 -5.66
CA LEU A 45 -13.94 -0.30 -6.11
C LEU A 45 -13.50 0.59 -7.27
N THR A 46 -12.25 1.03 -7.30
CA THR A 46 -11.71 1.88 -8.38
C THR A 46 -11.32 1.11 -9.63
N ASN A 47 -11.25 -0.23 -9.56
CA ASN A 47 -10.84 -1.10 -10.67
C ASN A 47 -11.85 -2.24 -10.96
N LEU A 48 -13.13 -2.03 -10.65
CA LEU A 48 -14.19 -3.06 -10.75
C LEU A 48 -14.32 -3.72 -12.13
N ASP A 49 -13.96 -3.02 -13.19
CA ASP A 49 -14.05 -3.50 -14.57
C ASP A 49 -12.85 -4.37 -14.97
N GLN A 50 -11.77 -4.36 -14.18
CA GLN A 50 -10.61 -5.23 -14.36
C GLN A 50 -10.66 -6.47 -13.48
N VAL A 51 -11.70 -6.61 -12.63
CA VAL A 51 -11.90 -7.78 -11.79
C VAL A 51 -12.35 -8.97 -12.66
N ARG A 52 -11.55 -10.04 -12.70
CA ARG A 52 -11.78 -11.26 -13.50
C ARG A 52 -12.80 -12.22 -12.87
N VAL A 53 -12.98 -12.12 -11.55
CA VAL A 53 -13.87 -12.99 -10.77
C VAL A 53 -15.14 -12.24 -10.36
N ASN A 54 -16.07 -12.92 -9.69
CA ASN A 54 -17.22 -12.25 -9.10
C ASN A 54 -16.76 -11.15 -8.12
N LYS A 55 -17.29 -9.93 -8.26
CA LYS A 55 -16.88 -8.74 -7.49
C LYS A 55 -17.00 -8.92 -5.98
N LEU A 56 -18.06 -9.58 -5.51
CA LEU A 56 -18.24 -9.88 -4.09
C LEU A 56 -17.22 -10.92 -3.61
N LYS A 57 -16.87 -11.90 -4.45
CA LYS A 57 -15.79 -12.86 -4.15
C LYS A 57 -14.42 -12.18 -4.11
N ALA A 58 -14.14 -11.26 -5.03
CA ALA A 58 -12.90 -10.47 -5.01
C ALA A 58 -12.79 -9.63 -3.74
N LEU A 59 -13.88 -8.97 -3.34
CA LEU A 59 -13.94 -8.19 -2.10
C LEU A 59 -13.71 -9.08 -0.86
N GLY A 60 -14.44 -10.21 -0.77
CA GLY A 60 -14.29 -11.16 0.34
C GLY A 60 -12.89 -11.74 0.42
N LEU A 61 -12.33 -12.21 -0.70
CA LEU A 61 -10.96 -12.74 -0.75
C LEU A 61 -9.91 -11.67 -0.45
N GLY A 62 -10.07 -10.47 -0.98
CA GLY A 62 -9.19 -9.34 -0.70
C GLY A 62 -9.14 -9.03 0.79
N LEU A 63 -10.30 -8.94 1.45
CA LEU A 63 -10.38 -8.72 2.90
C LEU A 63 -9.80 -9.88 3.71
N MET A 64 -10.07 -11.13 3.31
CA MET A 64 -9.51 -12.32 3.98
C MET A 64 -7.99 -12.40 3.85
N LEU A 65 -7.43 -12.02 2.70
CA LEU A 65 -5.99 -12.07 2.44
C LEU A 65 -5.24 -10.83 2.95
N ALA A 66 -5.93 -9.72 3.19
CA ALA A 66 -5.38 -8.52 3.83
C ALA A 66 -4.73 -8.82 5.18
N LEU A 67 -5.42 -9.63 6.00
CA LEU A 67 -5.03 -9.94 7.36
C LEU A 67 -3.73 -10.78 7.40
N PRO A 68 -3.59 -11.90 6.66
CA PRO A 68 -2.32 -12.59 6.50
C PRO A 68 -1.20 -11.69 5.98
N VAL A 69 -1.46 -10.84 4.97
CA VAL A 69 -0.44 -9.92 4.44
C VAL A 69 0.04 -8.96 5.52
N PHE A 70 -0.85 -8.42 6.35
CA PHE A 70 -0.48 -7.58 7.49
C PHE A 70 0.42 -8.31 8.49
N PHE A 71 0.05 -9.53 8.91
CA PHE A 71 0.85 -10.31 9.85
C PHE A 71 2.21 -10.73 9.28
N ILE A 72 2.25 -11.18 8.02
CA ILE A 72 3.50 -11.51 7.32
C ILE A 72 4.38 -10.26 7.22
N SER A 73 3.80 -9.09 6.99
CA SER A 73 4.53 -7.82 6.94
C SER A 73 5.20 -7.47 8.26
N ALA A 74 4.45 -7.57 9.36
CA ALA A 74 4.98 -7.32 10.70
C ALA A 74 6.12 -8.30 11.05
N LEU A 75 5.91 -9.60 10.77
CA LEU A 75 6.92 -10.63 11.01
C LEU A 75 8.15 -10.45 10.12
N ALA A 76 7.97 -10.07 8.85
CA ALA A 76 9.06 -9.82 7.91
C ALA A 76 9.95 -8.66 8.38
N VAL A 77 9.35 -7.53 8.80
CA VAL A 77 10.11 -6.39 9.34
C VAL A 77 10.92 -6.80 10.56
N VAL A 78 10.33 -7.56 11.49
CA VAL A 78 11.04 -8.06 12.68
C VAL A 78 12.18 -9.00 12.30
N ALA A 79 11.94 -9.93 11.37
CA ALA A 79 12.94 -10.89 10.92
C ALA A 79 14.12 -10.20 10.20
N PHE A 80 13.84 -9.31 9.24
CA PHE A 80 14.87 -8.58 8.51
C PHE A 80 15.68 -7.66 9.42
N THR A 81 15.04 -6.97 10.36
CA THR A 81 15.75 -6.14 11.35
C THR A 81 16.75 -6.96 12.16
N LYS A 82 16.38 -8.19 12.56
CA LYS A 82 17.28 -9.10 13.29
C LYS A 82 18.43 -9.61 12.43
N ILE A 83 18.18 -9.94 11.16
CA ILE A 83 19.18 -10.48 10.23
C ILE A 83 20.22 -9.41 9.88
N VAL A 84 19.74 -8.23 9.50
CA VAL A 84 20.57 -7.14 8.98
C VAL A 84 21.25 -6.35 10.10
N LYS A 85 20.75 -6.45 11.34
CA LYS A 85 21.19 -5.67 12.51
C LYS A 85 21.09 -4.15 12.29
N ASP A 86 20.21 -3.74 11.38
CA ASP A 86 19.87 -2.36 11.07
C ASP A 86 18.34 -2.26 10.97
N ALA A 87 17.74 -1.47 11.86
CA ALA A 87 16.30 -1.29 11.91
C ALA A 87 15.75 -0.56 10.68
N GLN A 88 16.50 0.43 10.16
CA GLN A 88 16.05 1.21 9.01
C GLN A 88 16.07 0.34 7.75
N LEU A 89 17.17 -0.40 7.53
CA LEU A 89 17.26 -1.31 6.38
C LEU A 89 16.27 -2.48 6.52
N GLY A 90 16.04 -2.99 7.73
CA GLY A 90 15.02 -4.01 8.01
C GLY A 90 13.60 -3.57 7.69
N ILE A 91 13.23 -2.32 8.01
CA ILE A 91 11.93 -1.73 7.67
C ILE A 91 11.78 -1.59 6.15
N VAL A 92 12.82 -1.11 5.44
CA VAL A 92 12.79 -0.95 3.98
C VAL A 92 12.56 -2.30 3.29
N LEU A 93 13.33 -3.33 3.66
CA LEU A 93 13.22 -4.66 3.06
C LEU A 93 11.89 -5.33 3.40
N GLY A 94 11.43 -5.23 4.64
CA GLY A 94 10.12 -5.73 5.05
C GLY A 94 8.99 -5.04 4.28
N SER A 95 9.05 -3.71 4.16
CA SER A 95 8.06 -2.91 3.44
C SER A 95 7.97 -3.23 1.95
N ALA A 96 9.12 -3.45 1.29
CA ALA A 96 9.20 -3.87 -0.10
C ALA A 96 8.60 -5.26 -0.32
N LEU A 97 8.92 -6.22 0.57
CA LEU A 97 8.36 -7.58 0.52
C LEU A 97 6.83 -7.56 0.69
N SER A 98 6.35 -6.81 1.68
CA SER A 98 4.92 -6.62 1.95
C SER A 98 4.16 -6.04 0.77
N ALA A 99 4.74 -5.01 0.13
CA ALA A 99 4.16 -4.39 -1.05
C ALA A 99 4.06 -5.38 -2.22
N GLY A 100 5.10 -6.18 -2.43
CA GLY A 100 5.11 -7.26 -3.41
C GLY A 100 4.04 -8.31 -3.13
N LEU A 101 3.92 -8.77 -1.88
CA LEU A 101 2.89 -9.73 -1.47
C LEU A 101 1.48 -9.18 -1.68
N LEU A 102 1.23 -7.91 -1.37
CA LEU A 102 -0.06 -7.29 -1.60
C LEU A 102 -0.38 -7.21 -3.10
N PHE A 103 0.60 -6.88 -3.94
CA PHE A 103 0.43 -6.96 -5.39
C PHE A 103 0.08 -8.37 -5.85
N LEU A 104 0.78 -9.39 -5.34
CA LEU A 104 0.51 -10.79 -5.68
C LEU A 104 -0.91 -11.21 -5.31
N VAL A 105 -1.40 -10.83 -4.13
CA VAL A 105 -2.80 -11.06 -3.74
C VAL A 105 -3.75 -10.39 -4.73
N ASN A 106 -3.52 -9.12 -5.06
CA ASN A 106 -4.35 -8.38 -6.01
C ASN A 106 -4.34 -8.97 -7.43
N SER A 107 -3.21 -9.57 -7.84
CA SER A 107 -3.09 -10.21 -9.15
C SER A 107 -4.00 -11.43 -9.34
N LEU A 108 -4.48 -12.05 -8.26
CA LEU A 108 -5.37 -13.21 -8.34
C LEU A 108 -6.75 -12.85 -8.91
N TYR A 109 -7.19 -11.60 -8.70
CA TYR A 109 -8.52 -11.16 -9.10
C TYR A 109 -8.53 -10.05 -10.16
N PHE A 110 -7.41 -9.38 -10.42
CA PHE A 110 -7.33 -8.36 -11.49
C PHE A 110 -6.72 -8.86 -12.79
N ASN A 111 -7.11 -8.21 -13.89
CA ASN A 111 -6.49 -8.39 -15.19
C ASN A 111 -5.20 -7.56 -15.31
N ILE A 112 -4.09 -8.16 -14.89
CA ILE A 112 -2.76 -7.54 -14.97
C ILE A 112 -2.14 -7.78 -16.34
N ARG A 113 -1.65 -6.71 -16.97
CA ARG A 113 -1.04 -6.75 -18.30
C ARG A 113 0.47 -6.95 -18.27
N SER A 114 1.17 -6.33 -17.30
CA SER A 114 2.63 -6.45 -17.14
C SER A 114 3.00 -6.92 -15.74
N PHE A 115 2.91 -8.22 -15.50
CA PHE A 115 3.05 -8.76 -14.14
C PHE A 115 4.42 -8.49 -13.51
N LYS A 116 5.52 -8.83 -14.20
CA LYS A 116 6.88 -8.74 -13.66
C LYS A 116 7.29 -7.30 -13.38
N ALA A 117 7.08 -6.41 -14.35
CA ALA A 117 7.43 -5.00 -14.21
C ALA A 117 6.65 -4.36 -13.06
N CYS A 118 5.37 -4.68 -12.92
CA CYS A 118 4.54 -4.05 -11.91
C CYS A 118 4.73 -4.64 -10.51
N LEU A 119 5.09 -5.92 -10.41
CA LEU A 119 5.62 -6.48 -9.16
C LEU A 119 6.88 -5.73 -8.72
N ALA A 120 7.83 -5.52 -9.63
CA ALA A 120 9.07 -4.81 -9.33
C ALA A 120 8.80 -3.34 -8.92
N ILE A 121 7.99 -2.62 -9.70
CA ILE A 121 7.60 -1.24 -9.38
C ILE A 121 6.91 -1.18 -8.01
N THR A 122 5.95 -2.08 -7.73
CA THR A 122 5.22 -2.07 -6.46
C THR A 122 6.15 -2.35 -5.28
N ALA A 123 7.08 -3.30 -5.41
CA ALA A 123 8.08 -3.59 -4.38
C ALA A 123 9.03 -2.41 -4.13
N VAL A 124 9.52 -1.76 -5.19
CA VAL A 124 10.38 -0.56 -5.10
C VAL A 124 9.64 0.59 -4.46
N LEU A 125 8.42 0.88 -4.89
CA LEU A 125 7.56 1.93 -4.30
C LEU A 125 7.26 1.65 -2.82
N GLY A 126 7.04 0.38 -2.46
CA GLY A 126 6.91 -0.04 -1.06
C GLY A 126 8.18 0.26 -0.25
N GLY A 127 9.35 -0.13 -0.74
CA GLY A 127 10.63 0.12 -0.08
C GLY A 127 11.01 1.61 0.04
N ILE A 128 10.46 2.47 -0.81
CA ILE A 128 10.65 3.92 -0.76
C ILE A 128 9.74 4.60 0.28
N ALA A 129 8.62 3.96 0.67
CA ALA A 129 7.64 4.55 1.59
C ALA A 129 8.22 5.05 2.93
N PRO A 130 9.16 4.34 3.60
CA PRO A 130 9.82 4.85 4.80
C PRO A 130 10.49 6.22 4.59
N PHE A 131 11.19 6.40 3.48
CA PHE A 131 11.92 7.63 3.17
C PHE A 131 10.98 8.78 2.86
N VAL A 132 9.88 8.50 2.15
CA VAL A 132 8.84 9.50 1.85
C VAL A 132 8.16 9.98 3.12
N ALA A 133 7.82 9.06 4.03
CA ALA A 133 7.27 9.43 5.34
C ALA A 133 8.25 10.29 6.16
N GLN A 134 9.54 9.93 6.16
CA GLN A 134 10.57 10.72 6.84
C GLN A 134 10.77 12.11 6.22
N PHE A 135 10.71 12.22 4.88
CA PHE A 135 10.78 13.49 4.17
C PHE A 135 9.63 14.42 4.55
N PHE A 136 8.38 13.93 4.54
CA PHE A 136 7.22 14.73 4.94
C PHE A 136 7.35 15.25 6.38
N ARG A 137 7.86 14.42 7.30
CA ARG A 137 8.13 14.84 8.68
C ARG A 137 9.15 15.99 8.78
N LEU A 138 10.21 15.96 7.98
CA LEU A 138 11.28 16.94 8.05
C LEU A 138 10.91 18.29 7.43
N TYR A 139 10.09 18.30 6.39
CA TYR A 139 9.82 19.50 5.58
C TYR A 139 8.41 20.08 5.74
N LEU A 140 7.50 19.38 6.43
CA LEU A 140 6.16 19.87 6.78
C LEU A 140 5.93 19.81 8.30
N PRO A 141 6.64 20.63 9.09
CA PRO A 141 6.62 20.60 10.56
C PRO A 141 5.27 20.96 11.21
N GLY A 142 4.25 21.36 10.43
CA GLY A 142 2.89 21.61 10.89
C GLY A 142 2.02 20.35 10.99
N ILE A 143 2.50 19.21 10.49
CA ILE A 143 1.91 17.90 10.79
C ILE A 143 2.55 17.47 12.11
N ASN A 144 1.89 17.80 13.23
CA ASN A 144 2.32 17.43 14.58
C ASN A 144 2.26 15.90 14.73
N SER A 145 3.28 15.20 14.26
CA SER A 145 3.61 13.87 14.72
C SER A 145 5.01 13.87 15.31
N SER A 146 5.02 14.02 16.63
CA SER A 146 6.19 13.76 17.43
C SER A 146 6.55 12.29 17.31
N ALA A 147 7.62 12.05 16.53
CA ALA A 147 8.59 10.96 16.64
C ALA A 147 8.68 9.97 15.46
N GLY A 148 9.76 9.16 15.47
CA GLY A 148 10.29 8.41 14.33
C GLY A 148 9.32 7.42 13.72
N LEU A 149 9.76 6.73 12.66
CA LEU A 149 9.03 5.64 11.98
C LEU A 149 8.49 4.52 12.92
N VAL A 150 8.87 4.53 14.19
CA VAL A 150 8.40 3.62 15.26
C VAL A 150 7.25 4.25 16.08
N GLU A 151 7.14 5.57 16.13
CA GLU A 151 6.20 6.32 16.98
C GLU A 151 5.05 6.98 16.20
N ASP A 152 5.22 7.26 14.89
CA ASP A 152 4.12 7.63 13.99
C ASP A 152 3.90 6.56 12.88
N PRO A 153 3.45 5.35 13.25
CA PRO A 153 3.12 4.29 12.30
C PRO A 153 2.08 4.75 11.28
N ALA A 154 1.26 5.70 11.69
CA ALA A 154 0.19 6.28 10.92
C ALA A 154 0.67 6.90 9.61
N LEU A 155 1.54 7.92 9.63
CA LEU A 155 2.10 8.56 8.42
C LEU A 155 2.84 7.57 7.50
N PHE A 156 3.51 6.58 8.07
CA PHE A 156 4.15 5.52 7.31
C PHE A 156 3.11 4.69 6.54
N PHE A 157 2.04 4.24 7.18
CA PHE A 157 0.97 3.49 6.52
C PHE A 157 0.27 4.32 5.43
N ILE A 158 0.16 5.64 5.59
CA ILE A 158 -0.33 6.56 4.54
C ILE A 158 0.53 6.47 3.29
N CYS A 159 1.81 6.79 3.45
CA CYS A 159 2.75 6.87 2.34
C CYS A 159 2.87 5.50 1.66
N TRP A 160 2.91 4.44 2.47
CA TRP A 160 2.98 3.07 1.98
C TRP A 160 1.76 2.69 1.15
N GLN A 161 0.54 2.93 1.64
CA GLN A 161 -0.67 2.60 0.89
C GLN A 161 -0.73 3.35 -0.44
N VAL A 162 -0.51 4.66 -0.43
CA VAL A 162 -0.55 5.47 -1.66
C VAL A 162 0.47 4.97 -2.70
N LEU A 163 1.70 4.67 -2.28
CA LEU A 163 2.77 4.19 -3.16
C LEU A 163 2.52 2.77 -3.68
N VAL A 164 2.02 1.88 -2.82
CA VAL A 164 1.64 0.51 -3.23
C VAL A 164 0.45 0.54 -4.19
N GLY A 165 -0.51 1.45 -3.98
CA GLY A 165 -1.71 1.61 -4.82
C GLY A 165 -1.38 2.16 -6.19
N LEU A 166 -0.40 3.06 -6.26
CA LEU A 166 0.20 3.49 -7.51
C LEU A 166 0.82 2.30 -8.27
N GLY A 167 1.63 1.49 -7.60
CA GLY A 167 2.27 0.31 -8.20
C GLY A 167 1.26 -0.72 -8.76
N ILE A 168 0.23 -1.04 -7.98
CA ILE A 168 -0.86 -1.95 -8.38
C ILE A 168 -1.63 -1.36 -9.57
N SER A 169 -2.02 -0.09 -9.49
CA SER A 169 -2.76 0.60 -10.56
C SER A 169 -1.98 0.65 -11.86
N ILE A 170 -0.66 0.88 -11.81
CA ILE A 170 0.22 0.78 -12.97
C ILE A 170 0.12 -0.63 -13.59
N GLY A 171 0.15 -1.70 -12.79
CA GLY A 171 0.05 -3.08 -13.31
C GLY A 171 -1.27 -3.47 -13.95
N ILE A 172 -2.36 -2.87 -13.50
CA ILE A 172 -3.67 -3.08 -14.10
C ILE A 172 -3.75 -2.35 -15.46
N TRP A 173 -3.27 -1.11 -15.54
CA TRP A 173 -3.61 -0.22 -16.65
C TRP A 173 -2.52 -0.03 -17.70
N VAL A 174 -1.25 -0.10 -17.31
CA VAL A 174 -0.11 0.02 -18.23
C VAL A 174 0.03 -1.29 -19.01
N LYS A 175 0.11 -1.18 -20.34
CA LYS A 175 0.36 -2.35 -21.19
C LYS A 175 1.83 -2.74 -21.03
N ALA A 176 2.11 -4.04 -20.94
CA ALA A 176 3.40 -4.53 -21.43
C ALA A 176 3.34 -4.33 -22.95
N ASP A 177 4.27 -3.53 -23.48
CA ASP A 177 4.54 -3.53 -24.91
C ASP A 177 5.22 -4.85 -25.30
#